data_AF-A0A2V3J7X3-F1
#
_entry.id   AF-A0A2V3J7X3-F1
#
_cell.length_a   1.000
_cell.length_b   1.000
_cell.length_c   1.000
_cell.angle_alpha   90.00
_cell.angle_beta   90.00
_cell.angle_gamma   90.00
#
_symmetry.space_group_name_H-M   'P 1'
#
loop_
_entity.id
_entity.type
_entity.pdbx_description
1 polymer ?
#
loop_
_entity_poly.entity_id
_entity_poly.type
_entity_poly.pdbx_seq_one_letter_code
_entity_poly.pdbx_strand_id
1 'polypeptide(L)' 'MPKLRSLSGKEVVRIFLQFGFEIASQRGSHVKLRRFLPDGTKQTLTIPLHEDLDRGTIRAIFRQALRYIPEEELRPHFYG' A
#
# COMPACT_ATOMS: atom_id res chain seq x y z
N MET A 1 10.60 20.20 1.45
CA MET A 1 10.27 18.87 2.00
C MET A 1 9.15 18.27 1.15
N PRO A 2 9.29 17.03 0.66
CA PRO A 2 8.24 16.37 -0.11
C PRO A 2 6.95 16.29 0.73
N LYS A 3 5.81 16.64 0.14
CA LYS A 3 4.51 16.58 0.82
C LYS A 3 3.90 15.20 0.57
N LEU A 4 3.13 14.73 1.55
CA LEU A 4 2.36 13.49 1.37
C LEU A 4 1.29 13.74 0.30
N ARG A 5 1.22 12.86 -0.70
CA ARG A 5 0.21 12.94 -1.76
C ARG A 5 -1.17 12.61 -1.20
N SER A 6 -2.21 13.23 -1.77
CA SER A 6 -3.59 12.74 -1.62
C SER A 6 -3.74 11.50 -2.52
N LEU A 7 -4.23 10.41 -1.95
CA LEU A 7 -4.39 9.14 -2.65
C LEU A 7 -5.73 8.52 -2.28
N SER A 8 -6.42 7.99 -3.27
CA SER A 8 -7.55 7.08 -3.09
C SER A 8 -7.07 5.68 -2.70
N GLY A 9 -7.97 4.89 -2.11
CA GLY A 9 -7.70 3.47 -1.83
C GLY A 9 -7.37 2.67 -3.10
N LYS A 10 -7.99 3.02 -4.24
CA LYS A 10 -7.73 2.38 -5.53
C LYS A 10 -6.32 2.69 -6.03
N GLU A 11 -5.85 3.92 -5.89
CA GLU A 11 -4.47 4.30 -6.25
C GLU A 11 -3.45 3.57 -5.38
N VAL A 12 -3.69 3.50 -4.07
CA VAL A 12 -2.82 2.75 -3.15
C VAL A 12 -2.76 1.27 -3.52
N VAL A 13 -3.89 0.64 -3.85
CA VAL A 13 -3.91 -0.75 -4.34
C VAL A 13 -3.05 -0.86 -5.61
N ARG A 14 -3.25 0.01 -6.61
CA ARG A 14 -2.47 -0.01 -7.85
C ARG A 14 -0.98 0.12 -7.63
N ILE A 15 -0.55 0.99 -6.71
CA ILE A 15 0.87 1.12 -6.33
C ILE A 15 1.40 -0.23 -5.86
N PHE A 16 0.72 -0.89 -4.92
CA PHE A 16 1.21 -2.17 -4.38
C PHE A 16 1.14 -3.33 -5.39
N LEU A 17 0.23 -3.30 -6.37
CA LEU A 17 0.26 -4.26 -7.48
C LEU A 17 1.57 -4.18 -8.28
N GLN A 18 2.15 -2.99 -8.45
CA GLN A 18 3.46 -2.82 -9.11
C GLN A 18 4.60 -3.46 -8.33
N PHE A 19 4.46 -3.58 -7.01
CA PHE A 19 5.40 -4.30 -6.13
C PHE A 19 5.11 -5.81 -6.05
N GLY A 20 4.31 -6.36 -6.98
CA GLY A 20 4.00 -7.79 -7.03
C GLY A 20 3.05 -8.27 -5.94
N PHE A 21 2.34 -7.37 -5.26
CA PHE A 21 1.17 -7.77 -4.47
C PHE A 21 -0.01 -8.08 -5.38
N GLU A 22 -0.87 -8.97 -4.90
CA GLU A 22 -2.12 -9.33 -5.55
C GLU A 22 -3.29 -9.17 -4.59
N ILE A 23 -4.49 -9.00 -5.13
CA ILE A 23 -5.72 -8.92 -4.33
C ILE A 23 -6.05 -10.33 -3.83
N ALA A 24 -5.90 -10.56 -2.53
CA ALA A 24 -6.16 -11.85 -1.91
C ALA A 24 -7.63 -12.01 -1.47
N SER A 25 -8.25 -10.94 -1.00
CA SER A 25 -9.66 -10.94 -0.56
C SER A 25 -10.14 -9.51 -0.31
N GLN A 26 -11.45 -9.30 -0.34
CA GLN A 26 -12.07 -8.05 0.10
C GLN A 26 -13.15 -8.34 1.15
N ARG A 27 -13.20 -7.51 2.20
CA ARG A 27 -14.29 -7.52 3.18
C ARG A 27 -14.80 -6.09 3.39
N GLY A 28 -16.02 -5.83 2.94
CA GLY A 28 -16.56 -4.48 2.90
C GLY A 28 -15.64 -3.55 2.10
N SER A 29 -15.28 -2.42 2.69
CA SER A 29 -14.38 -1.44 2.08
C SER A 29 -12.89 -1.77 2.23
N HIS A 30 -12.49 -2.89 2.83
CA HIS A 30 -11.07 -3.20 3.04
C HIS A 30 -10.61 -4.33 2.11
N VAL A 31 -9.58 -4.07 1.32
CA VAL A 31 -8.91 -5.04 0.45
C VAL A 31 -7.64 -5.54 1.11
N LYS A 32 -7.50 -6.86 1.16
CA LYS A 32 -6.27 -7.53 1.59
C LYS A 32 -5.41 -7.80 0.37
N LEU A 33 -4.20 -7.25 0.39
CA LEU A 33 -3.16 -7.50 -0.60
C LEU A 33 -2.17 -8.52 -0.06
N ARG A 34 -1.67 -9.41 -0.93
CA ARG A 34 -0.69 -10.45 -0.55
C ARG A 34 0.33 -10.66 -1.65
N ARG A 35 1.58 -10.92 -1.27
CA ARG A 35 2.59 -11.54 -2.13
C ARG A 35 3.35 -12.62 -1.40
N PHE A 36 3.94 -13.53 -2.16
CA PHE A 36 4.87 -14.54 -1.69
C PHE A 36 6.24 -14.25 -2.32
N LEU A 37 7.28 -14.26 -1.49
CA LEU A 37 8.66 -14.15 -1.95
C LEU A 37 9.23 -15.54 -2.34
N PRO A 38 10.35 -15.61 -3.07
CA PRO A 38 10.95 -16.88 -3.49
C PRO A 38 11.33 -17.81 -2.32
N ASP A 39 11.61 -17.25 -1.14
CA ASP A 39 11.89 -17.98 0.09
C ASP A 39 10.62 -18.52 0.80
N GLY A 40 9.44 -18.32 0.20
CA GLY A 40 8.13 -18.68 0.78
C GLY A 40 7.58 -17.66 1.77
N THR A 41 8.31 -16.56 2.04
CA THR A 41 7.85 -15.52 2.97
C THR A 41 6.59 -14.85 2.45
N LYS A 42 5.55 -14.85 3.29
CA LYS A 42 4.26 -14.23 2.99
C LYS A 42 4.18 -12.82 3.55
N GLN A 43 3.88 -11.86 2.69
CA GLN A 43 3.68 -10.46 3.07
C GLN A 43 2.22 -10.05 2.82
N THR A 44 1.64 -9.24 3.71
CA THR A 44 0.23 -8.87 3.63
C THR A 44 0.00 -7.42 4.06
N LEU A 45 -0.79 -6.70 3.27
CA LEU A 45 -1.25 -5.34 3.54
C LEU A 45 -2.79 -5.31 3.50
N THR A 46 -3.39 -4.40 4.25
CA THR A 46 -4.84 -4.15 4.21
C THR A 46 -5.07 -2.70 3.85
N ILE A 47 -5.78 -2.45 2.76
CA ILE A 47 -6.00 -1.13 2.20
C ILE A 47 -7.50 -0.80 2.22
N PRO A 48 -7.93 0.29 2.87
CA PRO A 48 -9.29 0.81 2.72
C PRO A 48 -9.50 1.37 1.30
N LEU A 49 -10.60 0.99 0.65
CA LEU A 49 -11.05 1.43 -0.68
C LEU A 49 -12.01 2.61 -0.57
N HIS A 50 -11.54 3.73 -0.04
CA HIS A 50 -12.29 4.99 -0.05
C HIS A 50 -11.82 5.87 -1.21
N GLU A 51 -12.67 6.77 -1.69
CA GLU A 51 -12.32 7.67 -2.80
C GLU A 51 -11.20 8.63 -2.41
N ASP A 52 -11.20 9.10 -1.17
CA ASP A 52 -10.11 9.88 -0.58
C ASP A 52 -9.69 9.24 0.74
N LEU A 53 -8.39 8.96 0.88
CA LEU A 53 -7.83 8.55 2.15
C LEU A 53 -7.33 9.76 2.91
N ASP A 54 -7.63 9.79 4.21
CA ASP A 54 -7.07 10.80 5.08
C ASP A 54 -5.53 10.65 5.17
N ARG A 55 -4.86 11.77 5.49
CA ARG A 55 -3.38 11.82 5.54
C ARG A 55 -2.79 10.87 6.57
N GLY A 56 -3.51 10.60 7.67
CA GLY A 56 -3.10 9.67 8.71
C GLY A 56 -3.09 8.23 8.21
N THR A 57 -4.14 7.83 7.50
CA THR A 57 -4.32 6.54 6.85
C THR A 57 -3.25 6.30 5.80
N ILE A 58 -3.02 7.27 4.90
CA ILE A 58 -1.95 7.17 3.89
C ILE A 58 -0.58 6.99 4.57
N ARG A 59 -0.28 7.78 5.61
CA ARG A 59 0.98 7.67 6.35
C ARG A 59 1.11 6.34 7.12
N ALA A 60 0.01 5.82 7.66
CA ALA A 60 -0.01 4.52 8.34
C ALA A 60 0.28 3.38 7.35
N ILE A 61 -0.36 3.41 6.18
CA ILE A 61 -0.13 2.45 5.08
C ILE A 61 1.33 2.49 4.65
N PHE A 62 1.88 3.68 4.39
CA PHE A 62 3.28 3.85 4.02
C PHE A 62 4.22 3.21 5.06
N ARG A 63 4.08 3.56 6.34
CA ARG A 63 4.89 2.98 7.42
C ARG A 63 4.76 1.46 7.52
N GLN A 64 3.56 0.93 7.33
CA GLN A 64 3.32 -0.51 7.36
C GLN A 64 4.04 -1.23 6.21
N ALA A 65 4.05 -0.62 5.03
CA ALA A 65 4.66 -1.16 3.82
C ALA A 65 6.20 -1.11 3.85
N LEU A 66 6.81 -0.18 4.61
CA LEU A 66 8.27 -0.14 4.81
C LEU A 66 8.85 -1.40 5.46
N ARG A 67 8.02 -2.26 6.06
CA ARG A 67 8.44 -3.59 6.54
C ARG A 67 8.77 -4.57 5.42
N TYR A 68 8.36 -4.24 4.18
CA TYR A 68 8.37 -5.14 3.03
C TYR A 68 9.08 -4.54 1.81
N ILE A 69 9.05 -3.22 1.67
CA ILE A 69 9.54 -2.47 0.51
C ILE A 69 10.51 -1.40 1.03
N PRO A 70 11.72 -1.27 0.47
CA PRO A 70 12.64 -0.20 0.84
C PRO A 70 12.02 1.20 0.69
N GLU A 71 12.42 2.14 1.54
CA GLU A 71 11.84 3.49 1.52
C GLU A 71 12.14 4.20 0.19
N GLU A 72 13.35 4.03 -0.34
CA GLU A 72 13.78 4.61 -1.61
C GLU A 72 12.89 4.23 -2.79
N GLU A 73 12.34 3.01 -2.78
CA GLU A 73 11.43 2.53 -3.82
C GLU A 73 9.99 2.98 -3.59
N LEU A 74 9.53 2.99 -2.34
CA LEU A 74 8.12 3.28 -2.03
C LEU A 74 7.81 4.78 -1.96
N ARG A 75 8.76 5.58 -1.46
CA ARG A 75 8.59 7.01 -1.19
C ARG A 75 8.14 7.81 -2.41
N PRO A 76 8.66 7.60 -3.64
CA PRO A 76 8.20 8.31 -4.84
C PRO A 76 6.71 8.15 -5.15
N HIS A 77 6.08 7.07 -4.68
CA HIS A 77 4.65 6.84 -4.90
C HIS A 77 3.76 7.60 -3.91
N PHE A 78 4.25 7.83 -2.69
CA PHE A 78 3.47 8.41 -1.58
C PHE A 78 3.78 9.89 -1.32
N TYR A 79 4.94 10.38 -1.76
CA TYR A 79 5.39 11.75 -1.53
C TYR A 79 5.76 12.43 -2.85
N GLY A 80 5.43 13.73 -2.95
CA GLY A 80 5.68 14.58 -4.11
C GLY A 80 5.61 16.06 -3.78
#